data_AF-A0A7C9CSF7-F1
#
_entry.id   AF-A0A7C9CSF7-F1
#
_cell.length_a   1.000
_cell.length_b   1.000
_cell.length_c   1.000
_cell.angle_alpha   90.00
_cell.angle_beta   90.00
_cell.angle_gamma   90.00
#
_symmetry.space_group_name_H-M   'P 1'
#
loop_
_entity.id
_entity.type
_entity.pdbx_description
1 polymer ?
#
loop_
_entity_poly.entity_id
_entity_poly.type
_entity_poly.pdbx_seq_one_letter_code
_entity_poly.pdbx_strand_id
1 'polypeptide(L)'
;LWRKILHSLPCGFTSYSRRTELEAASMLLRFNIARSSTKQGYIHFNELVKLYARRKGMTGVAHAVVQAVISCASVVQHSEHLWAACFLIFGFGNDPVVVELKVSDLLVLVKEVVLPLAIRAFVTYSRCNAALELLRLCTNALETADQAFVTPVDKWLDKSLCWRPVHTNAQLNPSLWQDMALARATVLETRAKLMLRGGQFDIADDLVRKAIFIRTSISGENHPDTLSAKETLAKITRLLANVKAHTSS
;
A
#
# COMPACT_ATOMS: atom_id res chain seq x y z
N LEU A 1 71.78 13.11 -12.92
CA LEU A 1 70.89 11.99 -12.56
C LEU A 1 70.12 12.40 -11.32
N TRP A 2 68.81 12.69 -11.43
CA TRP A 2 67.78 12.52 -10.39
C TRP A 2 66.47 13.05 -11.00
N ARG A 3 65.56 12.12 -11.28
CA ARG A 3 64.32 12.37 -12.03
C ARG A 3 63.21 12.81 -11.08
N LYS A 4 62.58 13.92 -11.48
CA LYS A 4 61.23 14.39 -11.17
C LYS A 4 60.26 13.29 -10.73
N ILE A 5 59.66 13.46 -9.55
CA ILE A 5 58.33 12.93 -9.23
C ILE A 5 57.47 14.10 -8.75
N LEU A 6 56.83 14.76 -9.73
CA LEU A 6 55.59 15.47 -9.52
C LEU A 6 54.49 14.46 -9.88
N HIS A 7 53.80 13.90 -8.89
CA HIS A 7 52.45 13.41 -9.11
C HIS A 7 51.55 13.95 -8.01
N SER A 8 50.78 14.94 -8.46
CA SER A 8 49.50 15.41 -7.91
C SER A 8 48.73 14.30 -7.20
N LEU A 9 48.45 14.52 -5.91
CA LEU A 9 47.31 13.92 -5.24
C LEU A 9 46.03 14.44 -5.92
N PRO A 10 45.19 13.60 -6.53
CA PRO A 10 43.80 13.98 -6.63
C PRO A 10 43.17 13.69 -5.28
N CYS A 11 42.88 14.79 -4.56
CA CYS A 11 41.86 14.81 -3.54
C CYS A 11 40.58 14.18 -4.09
N GLY A 12 40.02 13.22 -3.38
CA GLY A 12 38.79 12.56 -3.77
C GLY A 12 38.38 11.56 -2.71
N PHE A 13 37.58 12.03 -1.75
CA PHE A 13 36.81 11.18 -0.85
C PHE A 13 35.96 10.20 -1.69
N THR A 14 36.50 9.01 -1.96
CA THR A 14 35.68 7.90 -2.43
C THR A 14 34.98 7.36 -1.18
N SER A 15 33.65 7.43 -1.18
CA SER A 15 32.86 6.95 -0.04
C SER A 15 33.26 5.51 0.29
N TYR A 16 33.37 5.19 1.57
CA TYR A 16 33.72 3.83 2.05
C TYR A 16 32.86 2.74 1.38
N SER A 17 31.59 3.05 1.05
CA SER A 17 30.67 2.17 0.31
C SER A 17 31.13 1.81 -1.11
N ARG A 18 31.82 2.72 -1.80
CA ARG A 18 32.26 2.49 -3.19
C ARG A 18 33.43 1.53 -3.23
N ARG A 19 34.23 1.49 -2.15
CA ARG A 19 35.35 0.56 -1.98
C ARG A 19 34.85 -0.86 -1.73
N THR A 20 33.81 -1.02 -0.91
CA THR A 20 33.19 -2.32 -0.64
C THR A 20 32.46 -2.88 -1.86
N GLU A 21 31.81 -2.04 -2.67
CA GLU A 21 31.18 -2.45 -3.94
C GLU A 21 32.20 -2.97 -4.96
N LEU A 22 33.36 -2.31 -5.10
CA LEU A 22 34.43 -2.74 -5.99
C LEU A 22 35.09 -4.04 -5.51
N GLU A 23 35.28 -4.20 -4.21
CA GLU A 23 35.78 -5.44 -3.61
C GLU A 23 34.79 -6.60 -3.79
N ALA A 24 33.50 -6.37 -3.59
CA ALA A 24 32.45 -7.35 -3.83
C ALA A 24 32.38 -7.74 -5.33
N ALA A 25 32.44 -6.77 -6.24
CA ALA A 25 32.47 -7.04 -7.68
C ALA A 25 33.71 -7.85 -8.07
N SER A 26 34.88 -7.53 -7.51
CA SER A 26 36.12 -8.28 -7.72
C SER A 26 36.01 -9.72 -7.22
N MET A 27 35.41 -9.94 -6.05
CA MET A 27 35.15 -11.29 -5.54
C MET A 27 34.20 -12.07 -6.46
N LEU A 28 33.11 -11.46 -6.91
CA LEU A 28 32.14 -12.12 -7.80
C LEU A 28 32.74 -12.54 -9.15
N LEU A 29 33.66 -11.72 -9.68
CA LEU A 29 34.43 -12.07 -10.88
C LEU A 29 35.43 -13.20 -10.59
N ARG A 30 36.17 -13.11 -9.47
CA ARG A 30 37.17 -14.10 -9.07
C ARG A 30 36.59 -15.48 -8.85
N PHE A 31 35.37 -15.56 -8.31
CA PHE A 31 34.66 -16.82 -8.08
C PHE A 31 33.78 -17.25 -9.27
N ASN A 32 33.88 -16.59 -10.43
CA ASN A 32 33.09 -16.90 -11.63
C ASN A 32 31.57 -16.86 -11.42
N ILE A 33 31.10 -16.12 -10.43
CA ILE A 33 29.67 -15.92 -10.16
C ILE A 33 29.10 -14.84 -11.10
N ALA A 34 29.95 -13.90 -11.52
CA ALA A 34 29.64 -12.86 -12.51
C ALA A 34 30.73 -12.78 -13.60
N ARG A 35 30.42 -12.10 -14.71
CA ARG A 35 31.33 -11.81 -15.83
C ARG A 35 31.52 -10.30 -15.96
N SER A 36 32.64 -9.84 -16.50
CA SER A 36 32.86 -8.42 -16.76
C SER A 36 31.90 -7.88 -17.83
N SER A 37 31.56 -6.60 -17.74
CA SER A 37 30.83 -5.88 -18.78
C SER A 37 31.76 -4.99 -19.60
N THR A 38 31.37 -4.71 -20.85
CA THR A 38 32.02 -3.70 -21.69
C THR A 38 31.75 -2.28 -21.19
N LYS A 39 30.70 -2.08 -20.38
CA LYS A 39 30.44 -0.80 -19.69
C LYS A 39 31.21 -0.75 -18.38
N GLN A 40 31.96 0.34 -18.17
CA GLN A 40 32.79 0.53 -16.99
C GLN A 40 31.93 0.53 -15.71
N GLY A 41 32.30 -0.30 -14.74
CA GLY A 41 31.60 -0.44 -13.45
C GLY A 41 30.42 -1.43 -13.44
N TYR A 42 30.18 -2.17 -14.53
CA TYR A 42 29.10 -3.15 -14.60
C TYR A 42 29.64 -4.60 -14.66
N ILE A 43 28.90 -5.53 -14.06
CA ILE A 43 29.14 -6.98 -14.15
C ILE A 43 27.86 -7.69 -14.61
N HIS A 44 28.01 -8.77 -15.37
CA HIS A 44 26.93 -9.60 -15.88
C HIS A 44 26.78 -10.86 -15.05
N PHE A 45 25.58 -11.12 -14.57
CA PHE A 45 25.24 -12.40 -13.95
C PHE A 45 24.71 -13.39 -14.98
N ASN A 46 24.93 -14.68 -14.72
CA ASN A 46 24.26 -15.75 -15.45
C ASN A 46 22.74 -15.65 -15.24
N GLU A 47 21.95 -16.00 -16.25
CA GLU A 47 20.49 -15.91 -16.20
C GLU A 47 19.87 -16.76 -15.08
N LEU A 48 20.48 -17.90 -14.72
CA LEU A 48 20.07 -18.70 -13.57
C LEU A 48 20.27 -17.97 -12.24
N VAL A 49 21.35 -17.20 -12.09
CA VAL A 49 21.60 -16.38 -10.89
C VAL A 49 20.63 -15.22 -10.83
N LYS A 50 20.28 -14.60 -11.97
CA LYS A 50 19.22 -13.58 -12.04
C LYS A 50 17.86 -14.16 -11.68
N LEU A 51 17.53 -15.35 -12.19
CA LEU A 51 16.30 -16.07 -11.84
C LEU A 51 16.27 -16.45 -10.36
N TYR A 52 17.38 -16.94 -9.81
CA TYR A 52 17.50 -17.24 -8.39
C TYR A 52 17.38 -15.99 -7.52
N ALA A 53 18.01 -14.87 -7.89
CA ALA A 53 17.88 -13.59 -7.18
C ALA A 53 16.45 -13.04 -7.25
N ARG A 54 15.77 -13.17 -8.40
CA ARG A 54 14.33 -12.86 -8.54
C ARG A 54 13.48 -13.75 -7.64
N ARG A 55 13.82 -15.03 -7.52
CA ARG A 55 13.10 -16.01 -6.67
C ARG A 55 13.41 -15.87 -5.18
N LYS A 56 14.60 -15.37 -4.83
CA LYS A 56 15.02 -15.12 -3.44
C LYS A 56 14.51 -13.77 -2.90
N GLY A 57 13.73 -13.03 -3.69
CA GLY A 57 12.95 -11.87 -3.27
C GLY A 57 13.69 -10.98 -2.28
N MET A 58 14.64 -10.17 -2.74
CA MET A 58 15.19 -9.12 -1.87
C MET A 58 14.08 -8.12 -1.56
N THR A 59 13.40 -8.32 -0.43
CA THR A 59 12.31 -7.48 0.05
C THR A 59 12.72 -6.01 0.09
N GLY A 60 14.01 -5.70 0.29
CA GLY A 60 14.54 -4.34 0.28
C GLY A 60 14.24 -3.54 -1.00
N VAL A 61 14.22 -4.17 -2.18
CA VAL A 61 13.87 -3.46 -3.43
C VAL A 61 12.37 -3.13 -3.45
N ALA A 62 11.53 -4.09 -3.06
CA ALA A 62 10.09 -3.87 -2.98
C ALA A 62 9.74 -2.77 -1.97
N HIS A 63 10.39 -2.77 -0.80
CA HIS A 63 10.24 -1.72 0.22
C HIS A 63 10.68 -0.35 -0.32
N ALA A 64 11.81 -0.26 -1.02
CA ALA A 64 12.28 1.00 -1.61
C ALA A 64 11.32 1.55 -2.66
N VAL A 65 10.75 0.68 -3.51
CA VAL A 65 9.74 1.08 -4.51
C VAL A 65 8.49 1.62 -3.82
N VAL A 66 7.98 0.91 -2.81
CA VAL A 66 6.79 1.34 -2.07
C VAL A 66 7.02 2.67 -1.35
N GLN A 67 8.18 2.85 -0.71
CA GLN A 67 8.53 4.10 -0.02
C GLN A 67 8.70 5.27 -1.00
N ALA A 68 9.28 5.03 -2.18
CA ALA A 68 9.36 6.05 -3.23
C ALA A 68 7.97 6.45 -3.73
N VAL A 69 7.05 5.49 -3.89
CA VAL A 69 5.66 5.75 -4.29
C VAL A 69 4.93 6.57 -3.23
N ILE A 70 5.03 6.21 -1.95
CA ILE A 70 4.41 6.95 -0.84
C ILE A 70 4.96 8.40 -0.78
N SER A 71 6.25 8.58 -1.07
CA SER A 71 6.92 9.89 -0.99
C SER A 71 6.71 10.78 -2.22
N CYS A 72 6.44 10.21 -3.40
CA CYS A 72 6.41 10.93 -4.68
C CYS A 72 5.08 10.80 -5.44
N ALA A 73 3.99 10.43 -4.76
CA ALA A 73 2.73 10.08 -5.40
C ALA A 73 2.19 11.19 -6.33
N SER A 74 2.24 10.93 -7.64
CA SER A 74 1.49 11.65 -8.67
C SER A 74 0.77 10.64 -9.55
N VAL A 75 -0.54 10.49 -9.32
CA VAL A 75 -1.38 9.49 -9.98
C VAL A 75 -1.48 9.72 -11.48
N VAL A 76 -1.22 10.96 -11.94
CA VAL A 76 -1.35 11.35 -13.35
C VAL A 76 -0.24 10.75 -14.22
N GLN A 77 1.01 10.76 -13.73
CA GLN A 77 2.20 10.50 -14.56
C GLN A 77 2.69 9.04 -14.52
N HIS A 78 2.38 8.27 -13.47
CA HIS A 78 3.08 7.00 -13.20
C HIS A 78 2.15 5.84 -12.75
N SER A 79 0.98 5.67 -13.37
CA SER A 79 -0.02 4.66 -12.95
C SER A 79 0.51 3.23 -12.86
N GLU A 80 1.40 2.83 -13.77
CA GLU A 80 2.01 1.48 -13.79
C GLU A 80 2.82 1.20 -12.52
N HIS A 81 3.61 2.18 -12.07
CA HIS A 81 4.40 2.05 -10.85
C HIS A 81 3.52 2.04 -9.60
N LEU A 82 2.41 2.78 -9.60
CA LEU A 82 1.45 2.77 -8.51
C LEU A 82 0.73 1.42 -8.41
N TRP A 83 0.31 0.84 -9.54
CA TRP A 83 -0.27 -0.50 -9.58
C TRP A 83 0.73 -1.56 -9.10
N ALA A 84 1.98 -1.50 -9.56
CA ALA A 84 3.02 -2.41 -9.10
C ALA A 84 3.24 -2.32 -7.58
N ALA A 85 3.26 -1.09 -7.02
CA ALA A 85 3.34 -0.91 -5.57
C ALA A 85 2.11 -1.49 -4.85
N CYS A 86 0.90 -1.25 -5.35
CA CYS A 86 -0.32 -1.84 -4.79
C CYS A 86 -0.29 -3.38 -4.81
N PHE A 87 0.25 -4.01 -5.85
CA PHE A 87 0.40 -5.47 -5.91
C PHE A 87 1.36 -6.00 -4.84
N LEU A 88 2.46 -5.29 -4.58
CA LEU A 88 3.41 -5.66 -3.53
C LEU A 88 2.83 -5.53 -2.11
N ILE A 89 1.92 -4.58 -1.90
CA ILE A 89 1.37 -4.25 -0.57
C ILE A 89 0.13 -5.09 -0.26
N PHE A 90 -0.76 -5.28 -1.23
CA PHE A 90 -2.06 -5.89 -0.98
C PHE A 90 -2.15 -7.36 -1.36
N GLY A 91 -1.28 -7.85 -2.25
CA GLY A 91 -1.37 -9.20 -2.80
C GLY A 91 -2.62 -9.38 -3.67
N PHE A 92 -2.43 -9.67 -4.96
CA PHE A 92 -3.57 -9.87 -5.88
C PHE A 92 -3.71 -11.33 -6.27
N GLY A 93 -4.93 -11.86 -6.16
CA GLY A 93 -5.22 -13.26 -6.46
C GLY A 93 -4.42 -14.21 -5.56
N ASN A 94 -3.48 -14.95 -6.15
CA ASN A 94 -2.62 -15.89 -5.43
C ASN A 94 -1.25 -15.29 -5.05
N ASP A 95 -0.98 -14.04 -5.42
CA ASP A 95 0.29 -13.39 -5.10
C ASP A 95 0.31 -12.98 -3.62
N PRO A 96 1.36 -13.35 -2.86
CA PRO A 96 1.45 -13.00 -1.45
C PRO A 96 1.74 -11.51 -1.26
N VAL A 97 1.36 -10.98 -0.09
CA VAL A 97 1.81 -9.66 0.36
C VAL A 97 3.34 -9.70 0.55
N VAL A 98 4.05 -8.78 -0.12
CA VAL A 98 5.52 -8.72 -0.13
C VAL A 98 6.04 -7.63 0.82
N VAL A 99 5.25 -6.56 1.01
CA VAL A 99 5.62 -5.40 1.84
C VAL A 99 4.53 -5.13 2.85
N GLU A 100 4.87 -5.30 4.14
CA GLU A 100 4.01 -4.89 5.24
C GLU A 100 4.25 -3.42 5.57
N LEU A 101 3.17 -2.64 5.65
CA LEU A 101 3.22 -1.22 5.95
C LEU A 101 2.84 -0.91 7.38
N LYS A 102 3.46 0.14 7.93
CA LYS A 102 2.95 0.79 9.13
C LYS A 102 1.60 1.42 8.83
N VAL A 103 0.72 1.51 9.84
CA VAL A 103 -0.61 2.11 9.66
C VAL A 103 -0.53 3.55 9.17
N SER A 104 0.41 4.37 9.65
CA SER A 104 0.64 5.73 9.14
C SER A 104 0.85 5.75 7.62
N ASP A 105 1.72 4.87 7.13
CA ASP A 105 2.12 4.80 5.73
C ASP A 105 0.98 4.25 4.87
N LEU A 106 0.22 3.29 5.42
CA LEU A 106 -1.00 2.78 4.80
C LEU A 106 -2.03 3.90 4.61
N LEU A 107 -2.26 4.77 5.60
CA LEU A 107 -3.22 5.88 5.47
C LEU A 107 -2.82 6.88 4.39
N VAL A 108 -1.53 7.23 4.32
CA VAL A 108 -1.00 8.08 3.25
C VAL A 108 -1.20 7.40 1.89
N LEU A 109 -0.85 6.12 1.77
CA LEU A 109 -1.05 5.34 0.55
C LEU A 109 -2.52 5.30 0.13
N VAL A 110 -3.45 5.11 1.06
CA VAL A 110 -4.88 5.06 0.77
C VAL A 110 -5.35 6.36 0.14
N LYS A 111 -5.01 7.48 0.77
CA LYS A 111 -5.44 8.81 0.36
C LYS A 111 -4.80 9.26 -0.95
N GLU A 112 -3.49 9.14 -1.06
CA GLU A 112 -2.71 9.73 -2.15
C GLU A 112 -2.59 8.80 -3.37
N VAL A 113 -2.72 7.48 -3.18
CA VAL A 113 -2.50 6.47 -4.24
C VAL A 113 -3.75 5.64 -4.50
N VAL A 114 -4.24 4.89 -3.52
CA VAL A 114 -5.28 3.86 -3.75
C VAL A 114 -6.58 4.47 -4.26
N LEU A 115 -7.12 5.47 -3.57
CA LEU A 115 -8.40 6.08 -3.95
C LEU A 115 -8.33 6.75 -5.33
N PRO A 116 -7.34 7.64 -5.62
CA PRO A 116 -7.25 8.25 -6.95
C PRO A 116 -6.97 7.24 -8.06
N LEU A 117 -6.11 6.24 -7.82
CA LEU A 117 -5.77 5.21 -8.81
C LEU A 117 -6.98 4.36 -9.17
N ALA A 118 -7.74 3.88 -8.17
CA ALA A 118 -8.94 3.07 -8.38
C ALA A 118 -10.03 3.86 -9.13
N ILE A 119 -10.30 5.10 -8.72
CA ILE A 119 -11.29 5.95 -9.38
C ILE A 119 -10.88 6.22 -10.83
N ARG A 120 -9.62 6.60 -11.07
CA ARG A 120 -9.11 6.86 -12.42
C ARG A 120 -9.21 5.60 -13.29
N ALA A 121 -8.72 4.46 -12.82
CA ALA A 121 -8.75 3.22 -13.58
C ALA A 121 -10.18 2.76 -13.90
N PHE A 122 -11.12 2.89 -12.95
CA PHE A 122 -12.51 2.53 -13.17
C PHE A 122 -13.18 3.40 -14.25
N VAL A 123 -12.90 4.70 -14.24
CA VAL A 123 -13.44 5.66 -15.22
C VAL A 123 -12.79 5.47 -16.59
N THR A 124 -11.46 5.32 -16.65
CA THR A 124 -10.71 5.20 -17.91
C THR A 124 -10.96 3.87 -18.63
N TYR A 125 -11.03 2.75 -17.88
CA TYR A 125 -11.13 1.41 -18.47
C TYR A 125 -12.51 0.76 -18.31
N SER A 126 -13.57 1.58 -18.20
CA SER A 126 -14.97 1.16 -18.25
C SER A 126 -15.31 -0.04 -17.34
N ARG A 127 -15.44 0.21 -16.03
CA ARG A 127 -15.74 -0.83 -15.00
C ARG A 127 -14.60 -1.81 -14.76
N CYS A 128 -13.38 -1.28 -14.58
CA CYS A 128 -12.19 -2.06 -14.26
C CYS A 128 -12.37 -2.88 -12.97
N ASN A 129 -12.47 -4.22 -13.09
CA ASN A 129 -12.55 -5.13 -11.94
C ASN A 129 -11.31 -5.02 -11.03
N ALA A 130 -10.12 -4.78 -11.60
CA ALA A 130 -8.91 -4.58 -10.80
C ALA A 130 -9.02 -3.38 -9.86
N ALA A 131 -9.72 -2.30 -10.25
CA ALA A 131 -9.96 -1.15 -9.39
C ALA A 131 -10.90 -1.49 -8.21
N LEU A 132 -11.95 -2.28 -8.47
CA LEU A 132 -12.85 -2.75 -7.42
C LEU A 132 -12.15 -3.72 -6.46
N GLU A 133 -11.29 -4.57 -7.00
CA GLU A 133 -10.49 -5.52 -6.23
C GLU A 133 -9.43 -4.82 -5.38
N LEU A 134 -8.77 -3.79 -5.92
CA LEU A 134 -7.86 -2.93 -5.16
C LEU A 134 -8.55 -2.32 -3.92
N LEU A 135 -9.75 -1.76 -4.10
CA LEU A 135 -10.53 -1.21 -2.99
C LEU A 135 -10.97 -2.27 -1.99
N ARG A 136 -11.27 -3.50 -2.44
CA ARG A 136 -11.60 -4.64 -1.57
C ARG A 136 -10.39 -5.03 -0.72
N LEU A 137 -9.24 -5.26 -1.34
CA LEU A 137 -8.01 -5.65 -0.64
C LEU A 137 -7.53 -4.56 0.33
N CYS A 138 -7.64 -3.29 -0.08
CA CYS A 138 -7.38 -2.15 0.80
C CYS A 138 -8.30 -2.13 2.02
N THR A 139 -9.58 -2.48 1.86
CA THR A 139 -10.54 -2.58 2.98
C THR A 139 -10.10 -3.70 3.93
N ASN A 140 -9.75 -4.88 3.41
CA ASN A 140 -9.27 -6.01 4.21
C ASN A 140 -7.99 -5.67 4.99
N ALA A 141 -7.06 -4.93 4.36
CA ALA A 141 -5.83 -4.49 5.02
C ALA A 141 -6.12 -3.52 6.17
N LEU A 142 -7.05 -2.57 5.98
CA LEU A 142 -7.50 -1.67 7.04
C LEU A 142 -8.26 -2.42 8.15
N GLU A 143 -9.07 -3.42 7.83
CA GLU A 143 -9.73 -4.28 8.83
C GLU A 143 -8.75 -5.12 9.64
N THR A 144 -7.71 -5.64 8.99
CA THR A 144 -6.63 -6.38 9.66
C THR A 144 -5.85 -5.47 10.60
N ALA A 145 -5.56 -4.23 10.16
CA ALA A 145 -4.92 -3.22 10.98
C ALA A 145 -5.81 -2.80 12.17
N ASP A 146 -7.11 -2.58 11.95
CA ASP A 146 -8.11 -2.34 13.01
C ASP A 146 -8.10 -3.44 14.07
N GLN A 147 -8.12 -4.71 13.63
CA GLN A 147 -8.10 -5.85 14.54
C GLN A 147 -6.82 -5.87 15.37
N ALA A 148 -5.67 -5.64 14.75
CA ALA A 148 -4.38 -5.53 15.45
C ALA A 148 -4.32 -4.34 16.43
N PHE A 149 -5.11 -3.29 16.20
CA PHE A 149 -5.22 -2.15 17.10
C PHE A 149 -6.05 -2.45 18.35
N VAL A 150 -7.11 -3.24 18.19
CA VAL A 150 -8.03 -3.62 19.27
C VAL A 150 -7.52 -4.81 20.07
N THR A 151 -6.70 -5.68 19.49
CA THR A 151 -6.09 -6.79 20.22
C THR A 151 -5.19 -6.27 21.36
N PRO A 152 -5.34 -6.81 22.58
CA PRO A 152 -4.41 -6.60 23.69
C PRO A 152 -2.94 -6.70 23.29
N VAL A 153 -2.12 -5.77 23.78
CA VAL A 153 -0.66 -5.91 23.64
C VAL A 153 -0.21 -7.00 24.61
N ASP A 154 0.18 -8.16 24.10
CA ASP A 154 0.75 -9.25 24.89
C ASP A 154 2.12 -8.84 25.45
N LYS A 155 2.12 -8.19 26.62
CA LYS A 155 3.33 -8.04 27.41
C LYS A 155 3.60 -9.36 28.13
N TRP A 156 4.47 -10.18 27.55
CA TRP A 156 4.96 -11.43 28.12
C TRP A 156 5.60 -11.28 29.53
N LEU A 157 5.88 -10.05 29.97
CA LEU A 157 6.57 -9.75 31.23
C LEU A 157 5.67 -9.47 32.46
N ASP A 158 4.35 -9.47 32.36
CA ASP A 158 3.47 -9.11 33.50
C ASP A 158 2.73 -10.31 34.12
N LYS A 159 3.41 -11.45 34.32
CA LYS A 159 2.83 -12.57 35.11
C LYS A 159 2.71 -12.29 36.61
N SER A 160 3.18 -11.14 37.12
CA SER A 160 3.20 -10.85 38.56
C SER A 160 2.40 -9.62 39.02
N LEU A 161 1.71 -8.91 38.12
CA LEU A 161 0.95 -7.71 38.49
C LEU A 161 -0.44 -7.75 37.87
N CYS A 162 -1.31 -8.56 38.48
CA CYS A 162 -2.75 -8.30 38.44
C CYS A 162 -2.99 -6.83 38.85
N TRP A 163 -3.95 -6.14 38.22
CA TRP A 163 -4.41 -4.75 38.49
C TRP A 163 -4.06 -3.64 37.47
N ARG A 164 -3.33 -3.89 36.38
CA ARG A 164 -3.23 -2.87 35.30
C ARG A 164 -4.24 -3.13 34.17
N PRO A 165 -4.99 -2.12 33.69
CA PRO A 165 -5.83 -2.26 32.51
C PRO A 165 -4.98 -2.72 31.33
N VAL A 166 -5.47 -3.72 30.61
CA VAL A 166 -4.81 -4.20 29.39
C VAL A 166 -4.92 -3.10 28.35
N HIS A 167 -3.80 -2.44 28.05
CA HIS A 167 -3.76 -1.36 27.07
C HIS A 167 -3.73 -1.94 25.65
N THR A 168 -4.68 -1.51 24.82
CA THR A 168 -4.70 -1.80 23.37
C THR A 168 -4.00 -0.68 22.60
N ASN A 169 -3.50 -0.95 21.40
CA ASN A 169 -2.90 0.09 20.56
C ASN A 169 -3.91 1.19 20.20
N ALA A 170 -5.21 0.86 20.13
CA ALA A 170 -6.29 1.83 19.97
C ALA A 170 -6.41 2.79 21.17
N GLN A 171 -6.24 2.29 22.40
CA GLN A 171 -6.21 3.15 23.58
C GLN A 171 -4.94 4.00 23.64
N LEU A 172 -3.82 3.48 23.16
CA LEU A 172 -2.54 4.19 23.14
C LEU A 172 -2.47 5.27 22.06
N ASN A 173 -3.13 5.06 20.91
CA ASN A 173 -3.18 6.02 19.81
C ASN A 173 -4.60 6.22 19.27
N PRO A 174 -5.50 6.90 20.03
CA PRO A 174 -6.90 7.05 19.66
C PRO A 174 -7.11 7.79 18.33
N SER A 175 -6.30 8.81 18.06
CA SER A 175 -6.39 9.59 16.80
C SER A 175 -6.03 8.74 15.59
N LEU A 176 -4.93 7.99 15.65
CA LEU A 176 -4.50 7.11 14.55
C LEU A 176 -5.53 6.01 14.28
N TRP A 177 -6.17 5.48 15.32
CA TRP A 177 -7.26 4.53 15.17
C TRP A 177 -8.50 5.15 14.53
N GLN A 178 -8.90 6.36 14.94
CA GLN A 178 -10.00 7.10 14.33
C GLN A 178 -9.72 7.41 12.84
N ASP A 179 -8.52 7.89 12.53
CA ASP A 179 -8.09 8.19 11.16
C ASP A 179 -8.13 6.93 10.27
N MET A 180 -7.72 5.78 10.82
CA MET A 180 -7.79 4.50 10.14
C MET A 180 -9.22 4.03 9.86
N ALA A 181 -10.10 4.12 10.86
CA ALA A 181 -11.49 3.77 10.68
C ALA A 181 -12.19 4.71 9.69
N LEU A 182 -11.91 6.02 9.72
CA LEU A 182 -12.41 6.99 8.74
C LEU A 182 -11.86 6.75 7.33
N ALA A 183 -10.59 6.33 7.19
CA ALA A 183 -10.03 5.89 5.92
C ALA A 183 -10.77 4.66 5.38
N ARG A 184 -11.07 3.67 6.23
CA ARG A 184 -11.88 2.50 5.84
C ARG A 184 -13.27 2.92 5.37
N ALA A 185 -13.95 3.82 6.07
CA ALA A 185 -15.25 4.33 5.65
C ALA A 185 -15.18 5.01 4.27
N THR A 186 -14.10 5.73 3.98
CA THR A 186 -13.89 6.40 2.69
C THR A 186 -13.63 5.41 1.55
N VAL A 187 -12.86 4.35 1.80
CA VAL A 187 -12.65 3.26 0.84
C VAL A 187 -13.96 2.51 0.56
N LEU A 188 -14.74 2.20 1.61
CA LEU A 188 -16.05 1.55 1.50
C LEU A 188 -17.04 2.39 0.68
N GLU A 189 -17.17 3.68 0.99
CA GLU A 189 -18.06 4.59 0.25
C GLU A 189 -17.61 4.74 -1.21
N THR A 190 -16.31 4.85 -1.47
CA THR A 190 -15.77 4.93 -2.83
C THR A 190 -16.10 3.66 -3.61
N ARG A 191 -15.88 2.48 -3.03
CA ARG A 191 -16.25 1.20 -3.64
C ARG A 191 -17.76 1.12 -3.88
N ALA A 192 -18.59 1.56 -2.93
CA ALA A 192 -20.04 1.62 -3.11
C ALA A 192 -20.45 2.50 -4.30
N LYS A 193 -19.85 3.69 -4.45
CA LYS A 193 -20.10 4.58 -5.59
C LYS A 193 -19.68 3.96 -6.92
N LEU A 194 -18.60 3.19 -6.96
CA LEU A 194 -18.19 2.47 -8.17
C LEU A 194 -19.10 1.26 -8.47
N MET A 195 -19.52 0.50 -7.45
CA MET A 195 -20.49 -0.60 -7.59
C MET A 195 -21.85 -0.10 -8.10
N LEU A 196 -22.31 1.04 -7.58
CA LEU A 196 -23.51 1.75 -8.04
C LEU A 196 -23.43 2.06 -9.55
N ARG A 197 -22.30 2.60 -10.03
CA ARG A 197 -22.06 2.87 -11.46
C ARG A 197 -21.95 1.58 -12.28
N GLY A 198 -21.54 0.48 -11.65
CA GLY A 198 -21.50 -0.86 -12.22
C GLY A 198 -22.86 -1.57 -12.28
N GLY A 199 -23.92 -1.00 -11.68
CA GLY A 199 -25.25 -1.63 -11.57
C GLY A 199 -25.38 -2.65 -10.45
N GLN A 200 -24.37 -2.80 -9.59
CA GLN A 200 -24.37 -3.74 -8.46
C GLN A 200 -24.95 -3.06 -7.21
N PHE A 201 -26.26 -2.81 -7.23
CA PHE A 201 -26.93 -1.98 -6.23
C PHE A 201 -26.96 -2.60 -4.83
N ASP A 202 -27.16 -3.91 -4.71
CA ASP A 202 -27.21 -4.60 -3.41
C ASP A 202 -25.85 -4.53 -2.69
N ILE A 203 -24.76 -4.73 -3.42
CA ILE A 203 -23.40 -4.60 -2.88
C ILE A 203 -23.11 -3.15 -2.50
N ALA A 204 -23.55 -2.18 -3.31
CA ALA A 204 -23.38 -0.77 -3.00
C ALA A 204 -24.12 -0.36 -1.71
N ASP A 205 -25.34 -0.88 -1.51
CA ASP A 205 -26.17 -0.62 -0.31
C ASP A 205 -25.47 -1.12 0.98
N ASP A 206 -24.98 -2.36 0.98
CA ASP A 206 -24.27 -2.92 2.14
C ASP A 206 -23.00 -2.12 2.48
N LEU A 207 -22.19 -1.80 1.46
CA LEU A 207 -20.94 -1.06 1.65
C LEU A 207 -21.17 0.36 2.18
N VAL A 208 -22.16 1.09 1.66
CA VAL A 208 -22.42 2.46 2.11
C VAL A 208 -23.01 2.50 3.52
N ARG A 209 -23.82 1.50 3.92
CA ARG A 209 -24.32 1.39 5.30
C ARG A 209 -23.18 1.19 6.30
N LYS A 210 -22.20 0.36 5.97
CA LYS A 210 -20.99 0.17 6.78
C LYS A 210 -20.20 1.48 6.90
N ALA A 211 -20.05 2.23 5.81
CA ALA A 211 -19.39 3.54 5.84
C ALA A 211 -20.14 4.56 6.72
N ILE A 212 -21.47 4.62 6.64
CA ILE A 212 -22.31 5.48 7.49
C ILE A 212 -22.14 5.11 8.96
N PHE A 213 -22.22 3.82 9.29
CA PHE A 213 -22.05 3.35 10.68
C PHE A 213 -20.74 3.83 11.29
N ILE A 214 -19.62 3.66 10.57
CA ILE A 214 -18.30 4.10 11.03
C ILE A 214 -18.27 5.63 11.22
N ARG A 215 -18.73 6.40 10.23
CA ARG A 215 -18.68 7.87 10.30
C ARG A 215 -19.61 8.45 11.37
N THR A 216 -20.80 7.88 11.55
CA THR A 216 -21.69 8.25 12.66
C THR A 216 -21.03 7.97 14.00
N SER A 217 -20.36 6.83 14.16
CA SER A 217 -19.69 6.47 15.42
C SER A 217 -18.49 7.38 15.75
N ILE A 218 -17.76 7.88 14.75
CA ILE A 218 -16.52 8.64 14.96
C ILE A 218 -16.76 10.15 14.91
N SER A 219 -17.47 10.63 13.88
CA SER A 219 -17.64 12.05 13.58
C SER A 219 -19.04 12.57 13.90
N GLY A 220 -20.00 11.68 14.14
CA GLY A 220 -21.38 12.02 14.44
C GLY A 220 -22.30 12.12 13.22
N GLU A 221 -23.60 12.18 13.51
CA GLU A 221 -24.68 12.04 12.52
C GLU A 221 -24.80 13.22 11.54
N ASN A 222 -24.36 14.40 11.98
CA ASN A 222 -24.45 15.67 11.26
C ASN A 222 -23.15 16.07 10.56
N HIS A 223 -22.09 15.25 10.64
CA HIS A 223 -20.82 15.53 9.97
C HIS A 223 -21.01 15.53 8.44
N PRO A 224 -20.38 16.44 7.68
CA PRO A 224 -20.53 16.53 6.22
C PRO A 224 -20.30 15.19 5.50
N ASP A 225 -19.29 14.42 5.91
CA ASP A 225 -18.99 13.12 5.31
C ASP A 225 -20.05 12.05 5.64
N THR A 226 -20.68 12.13 6.81
CA THR A 226 -21.79 11.23 7.18
C THR A 226 -23.02 11.53 6.33
N LEU A 227 -23.32 12.83 6.15
CA LEU A 227 -24.42 13.29 5.29
C LEU A 227 -24.18 12.88 3.82
N SER A 228 -22.96 13.06 3.30
CA SER A 228 -22.61 12.65 1.94
C SER A 228 -22.78 11.13 1.71
N ALA A 229 -22.42 10.31 2.70
CA ALA A 229 -22.64 8.87 2.62
C ALA A 229 -24.14 8.51 2.63
N LYS A 230 -24.95 9.19 3.45
CA LYS A 230 -26.42 9.02 3.46
C LYS A 230 -27.08 9.43 2.14
N GLU A 231 -26.62 10.50 1.50
CA GLU A 231 -27.08 10.89 0.17
C GLU A 231 -26.76 9.80 -0.87
N THR A 232 -25.58 9.17 -0.74
CA THR A 232 -25.20 8.03 -1.58
C THR A 232 -26.15 6.85 -1.35
N LEU A 233 -26.49 6.53 -0.09
CA LEU A 233 -27.49 5.52 0.25
C LEU A 233 -28.87 5.84 -0.33
N ALA A 234 -29.34 7.08 -0.20
CA ALA A 234 -30.63 7.50 -0.76
C ALA A 234 -30.70 7.29 -2.29
N LYS A 235 -29.61 7.60 -3.00
CA LYS A 235 -29.49 7.34 -4.44
C LYS A 235 -29.58 5.85 -4.77
N ILE A 236 -28.90 4.99 -4.00
CA ILE A 236 -28.92 3.53 -4.18
C ILE A 236 -30.33 2.96 -3.94
N THR A 237 -30.97 3.34 -2.84
CA THR A 237 -32.33 2.87 -2.50
C THR A 237 -33.35 3.22 -3.57
N ARG A 238 -33.28 4.44 -4.14
CA ARG A 238 -34.15 4.84 -5.24
C ARG A 238 -33.98 3.95 -6.47
N LEU A 239 -32.74 3.60 -6.81
CA LEU A 239 -32.45 2.73 -7.95
C LEU A 239 -32.90 1.28 -7.68
N LEU A 240 -32.70 0.77 -6.47
CA LEU A 240 -33.20 -0.55 -6.07
C LEU A 240 -34.72 -0.65 -6.17
N ALA A 241 -35.45 0.38 -5.72
CA ALA A 241 -36.90 0.44 -5.83
C ALA A 241 -37.35 0.41 -7.30
N ASN A 242 -36.68 1.17 -8.17
CA ASN A 242 -36.97 1.17 -9.59
C ASN A 242 -36.72 -0.21 -10.22
N VAL A 243 -35.58 -0.85 -9.94
CA VAL A 243 -35.27 -2.19 -10.49
C VAL A 243 -36.33 -3.20 -10.06
N LYS A 244 -36.71 -3.20 -8.78
CA LYS A 244 -37.73 -4.11 -8.25
C LYS A 244 -39.07 -3.93 -8.96
N ALA A 245 -39.50 -2.69 -9.17
CA ALA A 245 -40.74 -2.38 -9.88
C ALA A 245 -40.75 -2.90 -11.34
N HIS A 246 -39.60 -2.82 -12.03
CA HIS A 246 -39.48 -3.35 -13.40
C HIS A 246 -39.43 -4.88 -13.45
N THR A 247 -38.89 -5.55 -12.43
CA THR A 247 -38.84 -7.02 -12.37
C THR A 247 -40.15 -7.67 -11.92
N SER A 248 -41.06 -6.90 -11.30
CA SER A 248 -42.37 -7.37 -10.85
C SER A 248 -43.51 -7.07 -11.85
N SER A 249 -43.19 -6.46 -12.99
CA SER A 249 -44.11 -6.14 -14.10
C SER A 249 -43.92 -7.15 -15.22
#